data_AF-A0A6I8LH90-F1
#
_entry.id   AF-A0A6I8LH90-F1
#
_cell.length_a   1.000
_cell.length_b   1.000
_cell.length_c   1.000
_cell.angle_alpha   90.00
_cell.angle_beta   90.00
_cell.angle_gamma   90.00
#
_symmetry.space_group_name_H-M   'P 1'
#
loop_
_entity.id
_entity.type
_entity.pdbx_description
1 polymer ?
#
loop_
_entity_poly.entity_id
_entity_poly.type
_entity_poly.pdbx_seq_one_letter_code
_entity_poly.pdbx_strand_id
1 'polypeptide(L)'
;MTRRLEQSIAARWRTRTAGDGGRARNWQTRLGYYEALDAALERNGSPDIDVNDIVRAHRNGKLSTAYAIVTNGGLARFYRTEQIPPDRRRIADFVPESPIHQLLAETKVWSFWPGREAWLRELDERFPTAPFRTAAQRLAQVLAGWRERHPLLAATQGGLPPLCAIEDLVILGRGALSAARAVELLLGAGPAGELEFPQELGCGQVPVLNHSAIDDIATRLDTAIGLLGAGDGTRFAMGLLTSARRDLAALRRGGTRSHPG
;
A
#
# COMPACT_ATOMS: atom_id res chain seq x y z
N MET A 1 0.12 13.36 4.92
CA MET A 1 -0.07 11.90 5.08
C MET A 1 -0.38 11.26 3.74
N THR A 2 -1.42 11.76 3.09
CA THR A 2 -1.85 11.58 1.68
C THR A 2 -0.73 11.52 0.66
N ARG A 3 0.26 12.43 0.67
CA ARG A 3 1.43 12.34 -0.24
C ARG A 3 2.15 10.97 -0.23
N ARG A 4 2.23 10.28 0.91
CA ARG A 4 2.83 8.92 0.98
C ARG A 4 1.91 7.85 0.38
N LEU A 5 0.59 8.04 0.45
CA LEU A 5 -0.44 7.17 -0.13
C LEU A 5 -0.51 7.37 -1.65
N GLU A 6 -0.35 8.59 -2.14
CA GLU A 6 -0.23 8.90 -3.58
C GLU A 6 1.05 8.33 -4.21
N GLN A 7 2.06 8.08 -3.38
CA GLN A 7 3.32 7.42 -3.78
C GLN A 7 3.32 5.91 -3.48
N SER A 8 2.16 5.31 -3.21
CA SER A 8 2.00 3.85 -3.06
C SER A 8 2.36 3.11 -4.34
N ILE A 9 2.69 1.82 -4.21
CA ILE A 9 2.97 0.92 -5.34
C ILE A 9 1.77 0.87 -6.27
N ALA A 10 0.55 0.74 -5.72
CA ALA A 10 -0.67 0.76 -6.52
C ALA A 10 -0.89 2.08 -7.27
N ALA A 11 -0.61 3.23 -6.65
CA ALA A 11 -0.70 4.53 -7.31
C ALA A 11 0.32 4.68 -8.43
N ARG A 12 1.58 4.27 -8.21
CA ARG A 12 2.59 4.25 -9.26
C ARG A 12 2.20 3.34 -10.43
N TRP A 13 1.69 2.14 -10.13
CA TRP A 13 1.18 1.22 -11.15
C TRP A 13 0.08 1.86 -11.97
N ARG A 14 -0.92 2.47 -11.33
CA ARG A 14 -2.03 3.11 -12.05
C ARG A 14 -1.55 4.25 -12.92
N THR A 15 -0.75 5.18 -12.39
CA THR A 15 -0.21 6.31 -13.17
C THR A 15 0.63 5.84 -14.35
N ARG A 16 1.45 4.80 -14.15
CA ARG A 16 2.31 4.28 -15.22
C ARG A 16 1.53 3.54 -16.30
N THR A 17 0.46 2.84 -15.91
CA THR A 17 -0.37 2.04 -16.81
C THR A 17 -1.40 2.89 -17.56
N ALA A 18 -1.98 3.91 -16.91
CA ALA A 18 -3.02 4.77 -17.49
C ALA A 18 -2.49 5.98 -18.30
N GLY A 19 -1.17 6.11 -18.49
CA GLY A 19 -0.56 7.28 -19.16
C GLY A 19 -0.73 7.34 -20.69
N ASP A 20 -0.13 8.37 -21.30
CA ASP A 20 -0.42 8.77 -22.70
C ASP A 20 0.12 7.82 -23.80
N GLY A 21 -0.45 7.97 -25.00
CA GLY A 21 0.00 7.36 -26.26
C GLY A 21 -0.33 5.87 -26.35
N GLY A 22 0.65 5.04 -26.73
CA GLY A 22 0.48 3.57 -26.81
C GLY A 22 0.08 2.93 -25.46
N ARG A 23 0.37 3.60 -24.33
CA ARG A 23 -0.07 3.18 -23.00
C ARG A 23 -1.57 3.35 -22.79
N ALA A 24 -2.18 4.40 -23.34
CA ALA A 24 -3.61 4.62 -23.26
C ALA A 24 -4.41 3.51 -23.96
N ARG A 25 -3.92 3.00 -25.10
CA ARG A 25 -4.55 1.86 -25.80
C ARG A 25 -4.46 0.56 -25.00
N ASN A 26 -3.30 0.30 -24.40
CA ASN A 26 -3.12 -0.85 -23.51
C ASN A 26 -3.99 -0.72 -22.25
N TRP A 27 -4.16 0.49 -21.72
CA TRP A 27 -5.05 0.78 -20.61
C TRP A 27 -6.52 0.55 -20.96
N GLN A 28 -7.01 1.06 -22.10
CA GLN A 28 -8.36 0.78 -22.58
C GLN A 28 -8.62 -0.72 -22.75
N THR A 29 -7.61 -1.45 -23.24
CA THR A 29 -7.71 -2.91 -23.36
C THR A 29 -7.84 -3.55 -21.97
N ARG A 30 -7.02 -3.15 -20.98
CA ARG A 30 -7.15 -3.60 -19.60
C ARG A 30 -8.53 -3.33 -19.02
N LEU A 31 -9.05 -2.11 -19.19
CA LEU A 31 -10.37 -1.72 -18.73
C LEU A 31 -11.46 -2.64 -19.30
N GLY A 32 -11.42 -2.92 -20.61
CA GLY A 32 -12.37 -3.84 -21.22
C GLY A 32 -12.36 -5.23 -20.57
N TYR A 33 -11.18 -5.76 -20.21
CA TYR A 33 -11.08 -7.04 -19.50
C TYR A 33 -11.52 -6.98 -18.03
N TYR A 34 -11.29 -5.86 -17.34
CA TYR A 34 -11.79 -5.68 -15.97
C TYR A 34 -13.32 -5.61 -15.96
N GLU A 35 -13.92 -4.88 -16.89
CA GLU A 35 -15.38 -4.80 -17.08
C GLU A 35 -15.96 -6.15 -17.49
N ALA A 36 -15.33 -6.87 -18.42
CA ALA A 36 -15.76 -8.20 -18.82
C ALA A 36 -15.68 -9.22 -17.68
N LEU A 37 -14.67 -9.11 -16.81
CA LEU A 37 -14.55 -9.95 -15.63
C LEU A 37 -15.70 -9.67 -14.65
N ASP A 38 -15.95 -8.40 -14.31
CA ASP A 38 -17.03 -8.03 -13.38
C ASP A 38 -18.39 -8.51 -13.90
N ALA A 39 -18.66 -8.28 -15.19
CA ALA A 39 -19.88 -8.75 -15.87
C ALA A 39 -19.98 -10.28 -15.94
N ALA A 40 -18.85 -11.00 -16.01
CA ALA A 40 -18.84 -12.46 -15.99
C ALA A 40 -19.15 -13.00 -14.59
N LEU A 41 -18.63 -12.38 -13.53
CA LEU A 41 -18.98 -12.72 -12.15
C LEU A 41 -20.48 -12.54 -11.92
N GLU A 42 -21.04 -11.38 -12.29
CA GLU A 42 -22.47 -11.09 -12.17
C GLU A 42 -23.34 -12.10 -12.93
N ARG A 43 -22.97 -12.44 -14.17
CA ARG A 43 -23.72 -13.41 -14.97
C ARG A 43 -23.68 -14.81 -14.37
N ASN A 44 -22.54 -15.23 -13.83
CA ASN A 44 -22.37 -16.56 -13.25
C ASN A 44 -23.00 -16.65 -11.85
N GLY A 45 -23.19 -15.52 -11.15
CA GLY A 45 -23.68 -15.49 -9.77
C GLY A 45 -22.72 -16.15 -8.78
N SER A 46 -21.44 -16.26 -9.13
CA SER A 46 -20.42 -16.99 -8.36
C SER A 46 -19.11 -16.22 -8.29
N PRO A 47 -18.39 -16.25 -7.15
CA PRO A 47 -17.03 -15.72 -7.06
C PRO A 47 -15.99 -16.61 -7.77
N ASP A 48 -16.36 -17.85 -8.10
CA ASP A 48 -15.52 -18.74 -8.88
C ASP A 48 -15.70 -18.45 -10.37
N ILE A 49 -14.61 -18.06 -11.02
CA ILE A 49 -14.62 -17.65 -12.43
C ILE A 49 -13.45 -18.28 -13.19
N ASP A 50 -13.72 -18.79 -14.38
CA ASP A 50 -12.70 -19.25 -15.30
C ASP A 50 -12.34 -18.17 -16.33
N VAL A 51 -11.13 -18.25 -16.88
CA VAL A 51 -10.68 -17.34 -17.95
C VAL A 51 -11.59 -17.38 -19.17
N ASN A 52 -12.20 -18.52 -19.46
CA ASN A 52 -13.12 -18.65 -20.59
C ASN A 52 -14.38 -17.81 -20.38
N ASP A 53 -14.85 -17.64 -19.14
CA ASP A 53 -16.01 -16.79 -18.84
C ASP A 53 -15.71 -15.32 -19.11
N ILE A 54 -14.50 -14.89 -18.73
CA ILE A 54 -14.00 -13.52 -18.97
C ILE A 54 -13.88 -13.27 -20.48
N VAL A 55 -13.26 -14.21 -21.21
CA VAL A 55 -13.10 -14.10 -22.67
C VAL A 55 -14.44 -14.06 -23.39
N ARG A 56 -15.42 -14.86 -22.96
CA ARG A 56 -16.79 -14.85 -23.51
C ARG A 56 -17.54 -13.56 -23.21
N ALA A 57 -17.32 -12.97 -22.02
CA ALA A 57 -17.93 -11.71 -21.65
C ALA A 57 -17.33 -10.50 -22.40
N HIS A 58 -16.09 -10.61 -22.87
CA HIS A 58 -15.41 -9.55 -23.59
C HIS A 58 -15.78 -9.57 -25.09
N ARG A 59 -16.29 -8.44 -25.62
CA ARG A 59 -16.76 -8.31 -27.02
C ARG A 59 -15.76 -8.83 -28.07
N ASN A 60 -14.47 -8.61 -27.85
CA ASN A 60 -13.37 -9.07 -28.71
C ASN A 60 -12.37 -9.94 -27.92
N GLY A 61 -12.88 -10.72 -26.96
CA GLY A 61 -12.07 -11.48 -26.03
C GLY A 61 -11.13 -12.45 -26.72
N LYS A 62 -9.86 -12.44 -26.32
CA LYS A 62 -8.85 -13.40 -26.73
C LYS A 62 -8.08 -13.84 -25.50
N LEU A 63 -7.96 -15.16 -25.34
CA LEU A 63 -7.24 -15.76 -24.22
C LEU A 63 -5.80 -15.23 -24.11
N SER A 64 -5.10 -15.15 -25.25
CA SER A 64 -3.74 -14.62 -25.32
C SER A 64 -3.64 -13.16 -24.85
N THR A 65 -4.67 -12.34 -25.12
CA THR A 65 -4.71 -10.95 -24.67
C THR A 65 -4.97 -10.86 -23.16
N ALA A 66 -5.85 -11.69 -22.61
CA ALA A 66 -6.08 -11.76 -21.16
C ALA A 66 -4.77 -12.08 -20.41
N TYR A 67 -3.99 -13.05 -20.88
CA TYR A 67 -2.67 -13.38 -20.31
C TYR A 67 -1.63 -12.27 -20.55
N ALA A 68 -1.63 -11.65 -21.73
CA ALA A 68 -0.68 -10.58 -22.06
C ALA A 68 -0.85 -9.35 -21.17
N ILE A 69 -2.10 -9.04 -20.75
CA ILE A 69 -2.41 -7.91 -19.87
C ILE A 69 -1.71 -8.06 -18.53
N VAL A 70 -1.82 -9.21 -17.87
CA VAL A 70 -1.26 -9.38 -16.52
C VAL A 70 0.25 -9.59 -16.52
N THR A 71 0.81 -10.14 -17.61
CA THR A 71 2.26 -10.31 -17.75
C THR A 71 2.99 -9.02 -18.10
N ASN A 72 2.40 -8.14 -18.92
CA ASN A 72 3.04 -6.91 -19.39
C ASN A 72 2.60 -5.67 -18.62
N GLY A 73 3.36 -5.33 -17.57
CA GLY A 73 3.11 -4.13 -16.75
C GLY A 73 2.01 -4.32 -15.71
N GLY A 74 1.68 -5.58 -15.39
CA GLY A 74 0.72 -5.90 -14.36
C GLY A 74 1.14 -5.44 -12.97
N LEU A 75 0.16 -5.27 -12.09
CA LEU A 75 0.32 -4.82 -10.70
C LEU A 75 1.27 -5.72 -9.93
N ALA A 76 1.21 -7.03 -10.19
CA ALA A 76 2.09 -8.02 -9.57
C ALA A 76 3.58 -7.71 -9.76
N ARG A 77 3.97 -7.21 -10.95
CA ARG A 77 5.34 -6.81 -11.23
C ARG A 77 5.79 -5.66 -10.33
N PHE A 78 4.93 -4.67 -10.09
CA PHE A 78 5.27 -3.53 -9.24
C PHE A 78 5.49 -3.98 -7.79
N TYR A 79 4.67 -4.90 -7.28
CA TYR A 79 4.86 -5.49 -5.95
C TYR A 79 6.02 -6.51 -5.86
N ARG A 80 6.57 -7.02 -6.96
CA ARG A 80 7.69 -7.97 -6.91
C ARG A 80 9.06 -7.35 -7.25
N THR A 81 9.07 -6.30 -8.05
CA THR A 81 10.31 -5.78 -8.66
C THR A 81 10.73 -4.39 -8.18
N GLU A 82 9.82 -3.60 -7.61
CA GLU A 82 10.22 -2.31 -7.06
C GLU A 82 11.04 -2.52 -5.78
N GLN A 83 11.94 -1.59 -5.46
CA GLN A 83 12.64 -1.57 -4.17
C GLN A 83 11.64 -1.24 -3.07
N ILE A 84 10.85 -2.24 -2.69
CA ILE A 84 9.79 -2.07 -1.73
C ILE A 84 10.43 -1.82 -0.37
N PRO A 85 10.05 -0.72 0.31
CA PRO A 85 10.44 -0.46 1.68
C PRO A 85 10.22 -1.73 2.54
N PRO A 86 11.12 -2.08 3.48
CA PRO A 86 11.03 -3.34 4.22
C PRO A 86 9.66 -3.60 4.87
N ASP A 87 8.99 -2.54 5.32
CA ASP A 87 7.64 -2.53 5.91
C ASP A 87 6.53 -2.96 4.94
N ARG A 88 6.77 -2.87 3.62
CA ARG A 88 5.81 -3.19 2.56
C ARG A 88 6.16 -4.46 1.78
N ARG A 89 7.34 -5.06 2.00
CA ARG A 89 7.81 -6.24 1.22
C ARG A 89 6.85 -7.41 1.30
N ARG A 90 6.21 -7.60 2.47
CA ARG A 90 5.26 -8.68 2.70
C ARG A 90 3.89 -8.48 2.02
N ILE A 91 3.64 -7.33 1.38
CA ILE A 91 2.44 -7.18 0.54
C ILE A 91 2.56 -8.07 -0.70
N ALA A 92 3.79 -8.32 -1.18
CA ALA A 92 4.05 -9.22 -2.30
C ALA A 92 3.57 -10.66 -2.04
N ASP A 93 3.53 -11.09 -0.77
CA ASP A 93 3.06 -12.42 -0.35
C ASP A 93 1.55 -12.61 -0.61
N PHE A 94 0.79 -11.51 -0.73
CA PHE A 94 -0.63 -11.51 -1.07
C PHE A 94 -0.89 -11.34 -2.58
N VAL A 95 0.16 -11.21 -3.39
CA VAL A 95 0.04 -11.07 -4.84
C VAL A 95 -0.08 -12.45 -5.47
N PRO A 96 -1.19 -12.76 -6.14
CA PRO A 96 -1.40 -14.10 -6.69
C PRO A 96 -0.37 -14.48 -7.75
N GLU A 97 -0.04 -15.78 -7.82
CA GLU A 97 0.84 -16.32 -8.86
C GLU A 97 0.10 -16.54 -10.18
N SER A 98 -1.12 -17.09 -10.13
CA SER A 98 -1.94 -17.35 -11.31
C SER A 98 -2.28 -16.06 -12.07
N PRO A 99 -2.09 -16.01 -13.41
CA PRO A 99 -2.46 -14.86 -14.23
C PRO A 99 -3.92 -14.41 -14.05
N ILE A 100 -4.86 -15.34 -13.88
CA ILE A 100 -6.29 -15.02 -13.69
C ILE A 100 -6.52 -14.37 -12.33
N HIS A 101 -5.87 -14.88 -11.29
CA HIS A 101 -5.93 -14.26 -9.98
C HIS A 101 -5.23 -12.88 -9.96
N GLN A 102 -4.17 -12.68 -10.76
CA GLN A 102 -3.58 -11.35 -10.94
C GLN A 102 -4.57 -10.39 -11.61
N LEU A 103 -5.33 -10.86 -12.61
CA LEU A 103 -6.36 -10.05 -13.27
C LEU A 103 -7.49 -9.68 -12.29
N LEU A 104 -7.91 -10.62 -11.44
CA LEU A 104 -8.85 -10.37 -10.34
C LEU A 104 -8.32 -9.31 -9.36
N ALA A 105 -7.06 -9.43 -8.93
CA ALA A 105 -6.44 -8.48 -8.02
C ALA A 105 -6.36 -7.07 -8.64
N GLU A 106 -6.02 -6.96 -9.94
CA GLU A 106 -6.02 -5.69 -10.67
C GLU A 106 -7.44 -5.09 -10.79
N THR A 107 -8.44 -5.94 -11.05
CA THR A 107 -9.85 -5.51 -11.17
C THR A 107 -10.39 -5.00 -9.84
N LYS A 108 -10.03 -5.64 -8.72
CA LYS A 108 -10.32 -5.13 -7.37
C LYS A 108 -9.70 -3.75 -7.13
N VAL A 109 -8.43 -3.57 -7.47
CA VAL A 109 -7.75 -2.26 -7.32
C VAL A 109 -8.37 -1.21 -8.23
N TRP A 110 -8.74 -1.56 -9.46
CA TRP A 110 -9.38 -0.67 -10.41
C TRP A 110 -10.77 -0.20 -9.93
N SER A 111 -11.66 -1.13 -9.56
CA SER A 111 -13.03 -0.84 -9.14
C SER A 111 -13.08 -0.11 -7.79
N PHE A 112 -12.13 -0.38 -6.89
CA PHE A 112 -12.01 0.34 -5.61
C PHE A 112 -11.47 1.77 -5.77
N TRP A 113 -10.77 2.07 -6.87
CA TRP A 113 -10.01 3.30 -7.03
C TRP A 113 -10.81 4.60 -6.86
N PRO A 114 -12.04 4.75 -7.42
CA PRO A 114 -12.81 5.97 -7.23
C PRO A 114 -13.12 6.25 -5.75
N GLY A 115 -13.40 5.20 -4.97
CA GLY A 115 -13.60 5.30 -3.52
C GLY A 115 -12.34 5.74 -2.80
N ARG A 116 -11.19 5.16 -3.19
CA ARG A 116 -9.87 5.56 -2.67
C ARG A 116 -9.55 7.04 -2.95
N GLU A 117 -9.81 7.53 -4.15
CA GLU A 117 -9.57 8.94 -4.50
C GLU A 117 -10.45 9.89 -3.70
N ALA A 118 -11.72 9.56 -3.52
CA ALA A 118 -12.63 10.35 -2.69
C ALA A 118 -12.17 10.38 -1.23
N TRP A 119 -11.73 9.23 -0.70
CA TRP A 119 -11.17 9.12 0.65
C TRP A 119 -9.89 9.95 0.84
N LEU A 120 -8.95 9.90 -0.11
CA LEU A 120 -7.73 10.71 -0.04
C LEU A 120 -8.06 12.20 -0.03
N ARG A 121 -8.99 12.63 -0.88
CA ARG A 121 -9.47 14.01 -0.92
C ARG A 121 -10.12 14.42 0.41
N GLU A 122 -10.96 13.55 0.97
CA GLU A 122 -11.58 13.78 2.28
C GLU A 122 -10.53 13.95 3.39
N LEU A 123 -9.47 13.14 3.38
CA LEU A 123 -8.36 13.26 4.32
C LEU A 123 -7.62 14.58 4.18
N ASP A 124 -7.36 15.05 2.96
CA ASP A 124 -6.68 16.34 2.76
C ASP A 124 -7.55 17.54 3.14
N GLU A 125 -8.84 17.51 2.79
CA GLU A 125 -9.75 18.65 2.98
C GLU A 125 -10.32 18.74 4.39
N ARG A 126 -10.68 17.60 4.99
CA ARG A 126 -11.44 17.56 6.26
C ARG A 126 -10.61 17.07 7.44
N PHE A 127 -9.56 16.28 7.19
CA PHE A 127 -8.78 15.67 8.26
C PHE A 127 -7.25 15.67 7.99
N PRO A 128 -6.63 16.83 7.69
CA PRO A 128 -5.22 16.89 7.27
C PRO A 128 -4.25 16.31 8.32
N THR A 129 -4.67 16.28 9.59
CA THR A 129 -3.93 15.75 10.73
C THR A 129 -4.63 14.54 11.39
N ALA A 130 -5.48 13.82 10.64
CA ALA A 130 -6.25 12.69 11.18
C ALA A 130 -5.35 11.71 11.96
N PRO A 131 -5.74 11.32 13.19
CA PRO A 131 -5.12 10.20 13.87
C PRO A 131 -5.22 8.92 13.02
N PHE A 132 -4.27 7.99 13.21
CA PHE A 132 -4.24 6.70 12.52
C PHE A 132 -5.60 5.99 12.55
N ARG A 133 -6.22 5.89 13.74
CA ARG A 133 -7.51 5.21 13.92
C ARG A 133 -8.61 5.84 13.07
N THR A 134 -8.70 7.17 13.02
CA THR A 134 -9.69 7.88 12.21
C THR A 134 -9.47 7.63 10.72
N ALA A 135 -8.24 7.74 10.23
CA ALA A 135 -7.93 7.50 8.81
C ALA A 135 -8.18 6.05 8.41
N ALA A 136 -7.81 5.08 9.26
CA ALA A 136 -8.04 3.66 9.05
C ALA A 136 -9.54 3.31 9.08
N GLN A 137 -10.30 3.88 10.03
CA GLN A 137 -11.75 3.70 10.12
C GLN A 137 -12.46 4.22 8.87
N ARG A 138 -12.03 5.37 8.33
CA ARG A 138 -12.55 5.89 7.05
C ARG A 138 -12.22 4.99 5.86
N LEU A 139 -10.98 4.47 5.79
CA LEU A 139 -10.59 3.53 4.75
C LEU A 139 -11.48 2.26 4.78
N ALA A 140 -11.78 1.74 5.97
CA ALA A 140 -12.63 0.56 6.12
C ALA A 140 -14.10 0.84 5.73
N GLN A 141 -14.63 2.03 6.02
CA GLN A 141 -15.96 2.46 5.54
C GLN A 141 -16.01 2.52 4.00
N VAL A 142 -14.96 3.03 3.37
CA VAL A 142 -14.87 3.07 1.89
C VAL A 142 -14.80 1.66 1.32
N LEU A 143 -14.07 0.75 1.98
CA LEU A 143 -13.99 -0.66 1.61
C LEU A 143 -15.35 -1.36 1.76
N ALA A 144 -16.08 -1.10 2.84
CA ALA A 144 -17.42 -1.65 3.06
C ALA A 144 -18.38 -1.22 1.93
N GLY A 145 -18.43 0.08 1.61
CA GLY A 145 -19.26 0.56 0.49
C GLY A 145 -18.81 0.07 -0.90
N TRP A 146 -17.55 -0.34 -1.05
CA TRP A 146 -17.10 -1.05 -2.26
C TRP A 146 -17.56 -2.52 -2.28
N ARG A 147 -17.47 -3.23 -1.15
CA ARG A 147 -17.94 -4.61 -1.02
C ARG A 147 -19.44 -4.73 -1.29
N GLU A 148 -20.22 -3.76 -0.82
CA GLU A 148 -21.66 -3.70 -1.08
C GLU A 148 -21.98 -3.53 -2.58
N ARG A 149 -21.20 -2.71 -3.28
CA ARG A 149 -21.39 -2.47 -4.73
C ARG A 149 -20.83 -3.59 -5.61
N HIS A 150 -19.82 -4.32 -5.14
CA HIS A 150 -19.16 -5.39 -5.90
C HIS A 150 -19.05 -6.68 -5.06
N PRO A 151 -20.17 -7.29 -4.64
CA PRO A 151 -20.16 -8.39 -3.66
C PRO A 151 -19.45 -9.65 -4.19
N LEU A 152 -19.67 -10.02 -5.45
CA LEU A 152 -19.04 -11.19 -6.06
C LEU A 152 -17.53 -10.98 -6.27
N LEU A 153 -17.14 -9.80 -6.77
CA LEU A 153 -15.73 -9.44 -6.91
C LEU A 153 -15.02 -9.42 -5.55
N ALA A 154 -15.68 -8.88 -4.51
CA ALA A 154 -15.16 -8.86 -3.15
C ALA A 154 -14.94 -10.27 -2.58
N ALA A 155 -15.85 -11.21 -2.85
CA ALA A 155 -15.77 -12.59 -2.37
C ALA A 155 -14.66 -13.41 -3.04
N THR A 156 -14.19 -13.03 -4.24
CA THR A 156 -13.09 -13.74 -4.92
C THR A 156 -11.81 -13.77 -4.09
N GLN A 157 -10.95 -14.77 -4.32
CA GLN A 157 -9.65 -14.90 -3.64
C GLN A 157 -9.77 -14.97 -2.11
N GLY A 158 -10.80 -15.68 -1.61
CA GLY A 158 -11.04 -15.83 -0.18
C GLY A 158 -11.40 -14.52 0.53
N GLY A 159 -12.06 -13.58 -0.17
CA GLY A 159 -12.46 -12.31 0.42
C GLY A 159 -11.35 -11.25 0.51
N LEU A 160 -10.15 -11.53 -0.03
CA LEU A 160 -8.98 -10.65 0.11
C LEU A 160 -9.32 -9.21 -0.37
N PRO A 161 -9.05 -8.16 0.43
CA PRO A 161 -9.28 -6.78 0.02
C PRO A 161 -8.44 -6.38 -1.20
N PRO A 162 -8.80 -5.28 -1.89
CA PRO A 162 -7.94 -4.67 -2.90
C PRO A 162 -6.53 -4.42 -2.33
N LEU A 163 -5.48 -4.81 -3.05
CA LEU A 163 -4.08 -4.68 -2.59
C LEU A 163 -3.72 -3.24 -2.20
N CYS A 164 -4.30 -2.25 -2.88
CA CYS A 164 -4.11 -0.84 -2.54
C CYS A 164 -4.66 -0.48 -1.15
N ALA A 165 -5.78 -1.04 -0.72
CA ALA A 165 -6.34 -0.79 0.62
C ALA A 165 -5.45 -1.41 1.72
N ILE A 166 -4.91 -2.61 1.46
CA ILE A 166 -3.93 -3.25 2.36
C ILE A 166 -2.67 -2.37 2.46
N GLU A 167 -2.13 -1.92 1.33
CA GLU A 167 -0.98 -1.04 1.29
C GLU A 167 -1.25 0.28 2.00
N ASP A 168 -2.39 0.93 1.75
CA ASP A 168 -2.77 2.19 2.37
C ASP A 168 -2.81 2.05 3.90
N LEU A 169 -3.39 0.98 4.43
CA LEU A 169 -3.45 0.73 5.87
C LEU A 169 -2.05 0.48 6.49
N VAL A 170 -1.17 -0.25 5.78
CA VAL A 170 0.24 -0.41 6.19
C VAL A 170 0.97 0.94 6.21
N ILE A 171 0.74 1.79 5.21
CA ILE A 171 1.33 3.13 5.13
C ILE A 171 0.87 4.01 6.29
N LEU A 172 -0.43 3.98 6.60
CA LEU A 172 -1.01 4.69 7.75
C LEU A 172 -0.38 4.21 9.07
N GLY A 173 -0.11 2.91 9.20
CA GLY A 173 0.53 2.31 10.37
C GLY A 173 2.01 2.66 10.55
N ARG A 174 2.65 3.30 9.56
CA ARG A 174 4.05 3.79 9.61
C ARG A 174 5.07 2.73 10.09
N GLY A 175 4.86 1.47 9.75
CA GLY A 175 5.72 0.34 10.14
C GLY A 175 5.31 -0.38 11.42
N ALA A 176 4.33 0.14 12.18
CA ALA A 176 3.73 -0.56 13.32
C ALA A 176 2.71 -1.63 12.90
N LEU A 177 2.25 -1.60 11.64
CA LEU A 177 1.28 -2.53 11.11
C LEU A 177 1.89 -3.35 9.97
N SER A 178 1.90 -4.67 10.11
CA SER A 178 2.32 -5.60 9.06
C SER A 178 1.23 -5.78 8.00
N ALA A 179 1.62 -6.24 6.81
CA ALA A 179 0.65 -6.54 5.74
C ALA A 179 -0.38 -7.61 6.15
N ALA A 180 0.07 -8.68 6.82
CA ALA A 180 -0.83 -9.72 7.33
C ALA A 180 -1.85 -9.16 8.33
N ARG A 181 -1.40 -8.30 9.26
CA ARG A 181 -2.31 -7.69 10.22
C ARG A 181 -3.27 -6.69 9.56
N ALA A 182 -2.83 -5.95 8.55
CA ALA A 182 -3.69 -5.09 7.75
C ALA A 182 -4.78 -5.91 7.04
N VAL A 183 -4.45 -7.07 6.48
CA VAL A 183 -5.43 -7.99 5.88
C VAL A 183 -6.45 -8.45 6.91
N GLU A 184 -6.00 -8.94 8.06
CA GLU A 184 -6.89 -9.40 9.15
C GLU A 184 -7.86 -8.30 9.61
N LEU A 185 -7.37 -7.08 9.81
CA LEU A 185 -8.22 -5.95 10.21
C LEU A 185 -9.27 -5.62 9.15
N LEU A 186 -8.87 -5.55 7.88
CA LEU A 186 -9.79 -5.21 6.79
C LEU A 186 -10.79 -6.33 6.51
N LEU A 187 -10.43 -7.60 6.74
CA LEU A 187 -11.34 -8.74 6.65
C LEU A 187 -12.31 -8.78 7.83
N GLY A 188 -11.84 -8.47 9.03
CA GLY A 188 -12.65 -8.42 10.25
C GLY A 188 -13.51 -7.16 10.38
N ALA A 189 -13.40 -6.20 9.45
CA ALA A 189 -14.22 -5.00 9.46
C ALA A 189 -15.70 -5.34 9.31
N GLY A 190 -16.55 -4.73 10.15
CA GLY A 190 -18.00 -4.93 10.11
C GLY A 190 -18.64 -4.52 8.78
N PRO A 191 -19.93 -4.82 8.57
CA PRO A 191 -20.65 -4.48 7.35
C PRO A 191 -20.67 -2.97 7.04
N ALA A 192 -20.63 -2.11 8.06
CA ALA A 192 -20.52 -0.66 7.90
C ALA A 192 -19.07 -0.16 8.00
N GLY A 193 -18.10 -1.07 7.99
CA GLY A 193 -16.68 -0.79 7.98
C GLY A 193 -16.09 -0.49 9.35
N GLU A 194 -16.75 -0.87 10.46
CA GLU A 194 -16.22 -0.74 11.82
C GLU A 194 -14.92 -1.55 11.99
N LEU A 195 -13.83 -0.90 12.37
CA LEU A 195 -12.59 -1.57 12.72
C LEU A 195 -12.48 -1.75 14.22
N GLU A 196 -12.37 -2.99 14.66
CA GLU A 196 -11.91 -3.30 15.99
C GLU A 196 -10.38 -3.26 16.01
N PHE A 197 -9.84 -2.18 16.56
CA PHE A 197 -8.40 -2.07 16.76
C PHE A 197 -8.02 -2.79 18.06
N PRO A 198 -7.17 -3.82 18.01
CA PRO A 198 -6.56 -4.42 19.20
C PRO A 198 -5.97 -3.37 20.10
N GLN A 199 -5.99 -3.62 21.41
CA GLN A 199 -5.35 -2.76 22.40
C GLN A 199 -3.84 -2.59 22.10
N GLU A 200 -3.21 -3.58 21.48
CA GLU A 200 -1.80 -3.55 21.04
C GLU A 200 -1.53 -2.57 19.87
N LEU A 201 -2.55 -2.28 19.05
CA LEU A 201 -2.52 -1.17 18.08
C LEU A 201 -2.97 0.15 18.71
N GLY A 202 -3.28 0.15 20.00
CA GLY A 202 -3.44 1.34 20.82
C GLY A 202 -2.12 2.05 20.88
N CYS A 203 -1.87 2.90 19.88
CA CYS A 203 -0.80 3.88 19.82
C CYS A 203 0.31 3.54 20.81
N GLY A 204 1.07 2.46 20.54
CA GLY A 204 2.39 2.35 21.13
C GLY A 204 2.98 3.72 20.88
N GLN A 205 3.23 4.47 21.97
CA GLN A 205 3.64 5.86 21.90
C GLN A 205 4.57 5.92 20.70
N VAL A 206 4.22 6.69 19.66
CA VAL A 206 5.24 7.08 18.68
C VAL A 206 6.37 7.50 19.58
N PRO A 207 7.49 6.76 19.68
CA PRO A 207 8.43 6.96 20.76
C PRO A 207 8.70 8.44 20.68
N VAL A 208 8.21 9.19 21.69
CA VAL A 208 8.17 10.64 21.60
C VAL A 208 9.60 10.96 21.31
N LEU A 209 9.86 11.44 20.09
CA LEU A 209 11.22 11.53 19.60
C LEU A 209 11.91 12.37 20.63
N ASN A 210 12.73 11.71 21.46
CA ASN A 210 13.20 12.36 22.67
C ASN A 210 13.98 13.56 22.15
N HIS A 211 13.49 14.77 22.44
CA HIS A 211 14.09 15.98 21.87
C HIS A 211 15.58 16.01 22.20
N SER A 212 15.97 15.49 23.37
CA SER A 212 17.37 15.32 23.73
C SER A 212 18.15 14.36 22.81
N ALA A 213 17.53 13.29 22.31
CA ALA A 213 18.16 12.34 21.38
C ALA A 213 18.27 12.93 19.96
N ILE A 214 17.31 13.75 19.54
CA ILE A 214 17.40 14.50 18.27
C ILE A 214 18.51 15.55 18.37
N ASP A 215 18.52 16.33 19.45
CA ASP A 215 19.50 17.40 19.67
C ASP A 215 20.92 16.84 19.77
N ASP A 216 21.10 15.68 20.40
CA ASP A 216 22.38 14.97 20.45
C ASP A 216 22.83 14.47 19.06
N ILE A 217 21.92 13.94 18.25
CA ILE A 217 22.23 13.55 16.86
C ILE A 217 22.61 14.79 16.04
N ALA A 218 21.87 15.89 16.16
CA ALA A 218 22.13 17.13 15.46
C ALA A 218 23.50 17.71 15.85
N THR A 219 23.79 17.78 17.15
CA THR A 219 25.08 18.25 17.69
C THR A 219 26.26 17.44 17.14
N ARG A 220 26.11 16.10 17.06
CA ARG A 220 27.15 15.23 16.48
C ARG A 220 27.35 15.45 14.99
N LEU A 221 26.28 15.72 14.24
CA LEU A 221 26.36 16.06 12.81
C LEU A 221 27.05 17.41 12.60
N ASP A 222 26.66 18.45 13.35
CA ASP A 222 27.25 19.79 13.26
C ASP A 222 28.73 19.77 13.63
N THR A 223 29.10 19.04 14.69
CA THR A 223 30.50 18.86 15.10
C THR A 223 31.32 18.16 14.01
N ALA A 224 30.77 17.11 13.40
CA ALA A 224 31.46 16.40 12.33
C ALA A 224 31.66 17.29 11.08
N ILE A 225 30.65 18.10 10.73
CA ILE A 225 30.72 19.07 9.63
C ILE A 225 31.81 20.11 9.91
N GLY A 226 31.86 20.66 11.11
CA GLY A 226 32.90 21.63 11.51
C GLY A 226 34.31 21.07 11.41
N LEU A 227 34.54 19.85 11.89
CA LEU A 227 35.84 19.17 11.80
C LEU A 227 36.28 18.92 10.36
N LEU A 228 35.37 18.42 9.52
CA LEU A 228 35.66 18.19 8.10
C LEU A 228 35.96 19.50 7.36
N GLY A 229 35.23 20.58 7.67
CA GLY A 229 35.46 21.91 7.09
C GLY A 229 36.81 22.52 7.48
N ALA A 230 37.30 22.24 8.68
CA ALA A 230 38.62 22.69 9.16
C ALA A 230 39.79 21.84 8.62
N GLY A 231 39.52 20.69 7.97
CA GLY A 231 40.55 19.75 7.52
C GLY A 231 41.19 18.94 8.67
N ASP A 232 40.65 19.04 9.89
CA ASP A 232 41.18 18.39 11.08
C ASP A 232 40.35 17.19 11.51
N GLY A 233 41.01 16.17 12.07
CA GLY A 233 40.32 15.11 12.81
C GLY A 233 39.38 14.23 11.96
N THR A 234 39.67 14.00 10.67
CA THR A 234 38.84 13.21 9.73
C THR A 234 38.37 11.88 10.31
N ARG A 235 39.24 11.15 11.03
CA ARG A 235 38.87 9.87 11.67
C ARG A 235 37.81 10.04 12.75
N PHE A 236 37.90 11.11 13.54
CA PHE A 236 36.94 11.41 14.61
C PHE A 236 35.60 11.87 14.03
N ALA A 237 35.61 12.75 13.02
CA ALA A 237 34.41 13.17 12.31
C ALA A 237 33.65 11.98 11.68
N MET A 238 34.37 11.04 11.05
CA MET A 238 33.76 9.82 10.51
C MET A 238 33.15 8.92 11.60
N GLY A 239 33.73 8.90 12.79
CA GLY A 239 33.16 8.22 13.96
C GLY A 239 31.82 8.82 14.40
N LEU A 240 31.76 10.15 14.49
CA LEU A 240 30.52 10.88 14.82
C LEU A 240 29.42 10.63 13.78
N LEU A 241 29.74 10.72 12.49
CA LEU A 241 28.78 10.44 11.40
C LEU A 241 28.26 9.00 11.44
N THR A 242 29.15 8.02 11.68
CA THR A 242 28.76 6.61 11.77
C THR A 242 27.84 6.37 12.97
N SER A 243 28.13 7.02 14.10
CA SER A 243 27.33 6.96 15.32
C SER A 243 25.95 7.58 15.11
N ALA A 244 25.87 8.81 14.60
CA ALA A 244 24.63 9.51 14.27
C ALA A 244 23.77 8.70 13.28
N ARG A 245 24.38 8.12 12.24
CA ARG A 245 23.69 7.25 11.28
C ARG A 245 23.09 6.01 11.94
N ARG A 246 23.81 5.40 12.90
CA ARG A 246 23.33 4.22 13.62
C ARG A 246 22.12 4.56 14.49
N ASP A 247 22.16 5.70 15.18
CA ASP A 247 21.07 6.12 16.05
C ASP A 247 19.84 6.58 15.25
N LEU A 248 20.02 7.28 14.13
CA LEU A 248 18.95 7.54 13.16
C LEU A 248 18.32 6.25 12.64
N ALA A 249 19.13 5.21 12.36
CA ALA A 249 18.63 3.90 11.96
C ALA A 249 17.92 3.16 13.10
N ALA A 250 18.27 3.40 14.37
CA ALA A 250 17.57 2.87 15.53
C ALA A 250 16.22 3.57 15.76
N LEU A 251 16.18 4.91 15.65
CA LEU A 251 14.96 5.70 15.70
C LEU A 251 13.98 5.29 14.59
N ARG A 252 14.48 5.07 13.37
CA ARG A 252 13.68 4.54 12.25
C ARG A 252 13.07 3.15 12.54
N ARG A 253 13.68 2.37 13.42
CA ARG A 253 13.22 1.02 13.81
C ARG A 253 12.37 1.01 15.09
N GLY A 254 12.12 2.17 15.72
CA GLY A 254 11.30 2.27 16.92
C GLY A 254 11.98 1.80 18.22
N GLY A 255 13.31 1.58 18.23
CA GLY A 255 14.02 1.14 19.43
C GLY A 255 14.61 2.31 20.21
N THR A 256 14.07 2.61 21.40
CA THR A 256 14.78 3.41 22.39
C THR A 256 15.80 2.52 23.09
N ARG A 257 17.09 2.90 23.04
CA ARG A 257 18.10 2.29 23.92
C ARG A 257 17.79 2.71 25.35
N SER A 258 17.42 1.76 26.19
CA SER A 258 17.50 1.91 27.64
C SER A 258 18.97 2.00 28.01
N HIS A 259 19.44 3.16 28.47
CA HIS A 259 20.74 3.24 29.12
C HIS A 259 20.61 2.60 30.51
N PRO A 260 21.47 1.63 30.87
CA PRO A 260 21.65 1.27 32.27
C PRO A 260 22.37 2.42 32.96
N GLY A 261 21.80 2.91 34.06
CA GLY A 261 22.44 3.85 34.98
C GLY A 261 23.53 3.21 35.81
#